data_AF-A0A0U5L1K0-F1
#
_entry.id   AF-A0A0U5L1K0-F1
#
_cell.length_a   1.000
_cell.length_b   1.000
_cell.length_c   1.000
_cell.angle_alpha   90.00
_cell.angle_beta   90.00
_cell.angle_gamma   90.00
#
_symmetry.space_group_name_H-M   'P 1'
#
loop_
_entity.id
_entity.type
_entity.pdbx_description
1 polymer ?
#
loop_
_entity_poly.entity_id
_entity_poly.type
_entity_poly.pdbx_seq_one_letter_code
_entity_poly.pdbx_strand_id
1 'polypeptide(L)'
;MEYEFLRDITGKVKVRMTMDHEAVGHWFNEEVDENLTLLDEVEAAAQEVKGSVRQWQRIGKEYTLWMDEEEVMIRANQLALEDDGMEEGMNYYDEESLSFCGVEDFLAVITAYRAFLQGR
;
A
#
# COMPACT_ATOMS: atom_id res chain seq x y z
N MET A 1 2.68 -11.93 -2.74
CA MET A 1 2.52 -10.83 -3.73
C MET A 1 3.57 -10.94 -4.83
N GLU A 2 3.23 -10.61 -6.08
CA GLU A 2 4.17 -10.54 -7.21
C GLU A 2 4.54 -9.07 -7.49
N TYR A 3 5.83 -8.76 -7.52
CA TYR A 3 6.31 -7.38 -7.64
C TYR A 3 7.63 -7.26 -8.41
N GLU A 4 7.82 -6.09 -9.02
CA GLU A 4 9.07 -5.68 -9.67
C GLU A 4 9.46 -4.27 -9.19
N PHE A 5 10.75 -4.08 -8.89
CA PHE A 5 11.33 -2.76 -8.62
C PHE A 5 12.13 -2.28 -9.83
N LEU A 6 11.81 -1.08 -10.29
CA LEU A 6 12.44 -0.46 -11.45
C LEU A 6 13.14 0.81 -11.01
N ARG A 7 14.42 0.98 -11.36
CA ARG A 7 15.14 2.25 -11.15
C ARG A 7 15.29 2.97 -12.48
N ASP A 8 14.77 4.19 -12.56
CA ASP A 8 14.91 4.99 -13.78
C ASP A 8 16.28 5.68 -13.88
N ILE A 9 16.49 6.41 -14.98
CA ILE A 9 17.75 7.13 -15.25
C ILE A 9 18.04 8.26 -14.25
N THR A 10 17.04 8.72 -13.50
CA THR A 10 17.16 9.74 -12.46
C THR A 10 17.48 9.14 -11.09
N GLY A 11 17.43 7.80 -10.98
CA GLY A 11 17.63 7.07 -9.74
C GLY A 11 16.34 6.85 -8.94
N LYS A 12 15.21 7.40 -9.40
CA LYS A 12 13.90 7.20 -8.79
C LYS A 12 13.48 5.73 -8.94
N VAL A 13 12.93 5.18 -7.85
CA VAL A 13 12.48 3.78 -7.82
C VAL A 13 10.97 3.74 -7.99
N LYS A 14 10.51 2.89 -8.90
CA LYS A 14 9.10 2.57 -9.09
C LYS A 14 8.83 1.12 -8.67
N VAL A 15 7.70 0.92 -8.03
CA VAL A 15 7.17 -0.38 -7.65
C VAL A 15 6.04 -0.74 -8.61
N ARG A 16 6.13 -1.90 -9.26
CA ARG A 16 5.02 -2.49 -10.01
C ARG A 16 4.57 -3.76 -9.30
N MET A 17 3.27 -3.90 -9.11
CA MET A 17 2.61 -5.07 -8.54
C MET A 17 1.68 -5.68 -9.58
N THR A 18 1.37 -6.96 -9.44
CA THR A 18 0.39 -7.66 -10.28
C THR A 18 -0.50 -8.59 -9.43
N MET A 19 -1.49 -9.20 -10.06
CA MET A 19 -2.37 -10.20 -9.44
C MET A 19 -3.19 -9.61 -8.29
N ASP A 20 -3.95 -8.55 -8.58
CA ASP A 20 -4.85 -7.83 -7.67
C ASP A 20 -4.14 -7.01 -6.57
N HIS A 21 -2.84 -6.72 -6.74
CA HIS A 21 -2.03 -5.95 -5.79
C HIS A 21 -1.55 -4.61 -6.36
N GLU A 22 -2.07 -4.18 -7.51
CA GLU A 22 -1.67 -2.98 -8.24
C GLU A 22 -1.78 -1.73 -7.34
N ALA A 23 -2.84 -1.60 -6.53
CA ALA A 23 -3.00 -0.51 -5.56
C ALA A 23 -1.86 -0.44 -4.53
N VAL A 24 -1.29 -1.58 -4.14
CA VAL A 24 -0.09 -1.63 -3.27
C VAL A 24 1.08 -0.94 -3.94
N GLY A 25 1.31 -1.22 -5.23
CA GLY A 25 2.39 -0.63 -6.01
C GLY A 25 2.19 0.88 -6.17
N HIS A 26 0.97 1.31 -6.45
CA HIS A 26 0.63 2.74 -6.50
C HIS A 26 0.84 3.44 -5.16
N TRP A 27 0.45 2.84 -4.03
CA TRP A 27 0.71 3.40 -2.71
C TRP A 27 2.20 3.62 -2.45
N PHE A 28 3.08 2.68 -2.81
CA PHE A 28 4.53 2.91 -2.72
C PHE A 28 4.98 4.09 -3.59
N ASN A 29 4.49 4.17 -4.82
CA ASN A 29 4.91 5.20 -5.78
C ASN A 29 4.41 6.61 -5.41
N GLU A 30 3.23 6.72 -4.80
CA GLU A 30 2.57 8.00 -4.48
C GLU A 30 2.84 8.46 -3.04
N GLU A 31 2.85 7.54 -2.07
CA GLU A 31 2.92 7.90 -0.64
C GLU A 31 4.33 7.75 -0.05
N VAL A 32 5.15 6.82 -0.57
CA VAL A 32 6.45 6.45 0.02
C VAL A 32 7.64 7.12 -0.67
N ASP A 33 7.57 7.37 -1.97
CA ASP A 33 8.71 7.83 -2.81
C ASP A 33 9.50 9.02 -2.21
N GLU A 34 8.80 9.98 -1.59
CA GLU A 34 9.42 11.15 -0.95
C GLU A 34 9.36 11.13 0.60
N ASN A 35 8.80 10.06 1.19
CA ASN A 35 8.56 9.95 2.63
C ASN A 35 8.90 8.54 3.15
N LEU A 36 10.19 8.19 3.15
CA LEU A 36 10.64 6.89 3.65
C LEU A 36 10.33 6.65 5.14
N THR A 37 10.13 7.72 5.93
CA THR A 37 9.69 7.59 7.33
C THR A 37 8.29 7.02 7.46
N LEU A 38 7.46 7.08 6.42
CA LEU A 38 6.16 6.41 6.37
C LEU A 38 6.30 4.89 6.54
N LEU A 39 7.37 4.29 6.00
CA LEU A 39 7.61 2.87 6.16
C LEU A 39 7.93 2.52 7.63
N ASP A 40 8.65 3.40 8.34
CA ASP A 40 8.91 3.21 9.77
C ASP A 40 7.60 3.27 10.59
N GLU A 41 6.71 4.22 10.25
CA GLU A 41 5.37 4.33 10.85
C GLU A 41 4.54 3.05 10.66
N VAL A 42 4.52 2.53 9.44
CA VAL A 42 3.79 1.31 9.08
C VAL A 42 4.35 0.07 9.78
N GLU A 43 5.68 -0.09 9.81
CA GLU A 43 6.33 -1.20 10.51
C GLU A 43 6.07 -1.15 12.02
N ALA A 44 6.06 0.04 12.62
CA ALA A 44 5.72 0.22 14.03
C ALA A 44 4.23 -0.09 14.30
N ALA A 45 3.33 0.36 13.42
CA ALA A 45 1.91 0.06 13.52
C ALA A 45 1.63 -1.45 13.45
N ALA A 46 2.32 -2.17 12.57
CA ALA A 46 2.22 -3.63 12.46
C ALA A 46 2.60 -4.34 13.77
N GLN A 47 3.58 -3.82 14.52
CA GLN A 47 3.91 -4.35 15.85
C GLN A 47 2.86 -4.00 16.91
N GLU A 48 2.20 -2.84 16.79
CA GLU A 48 1.17 -2.42 17.74
C GLU A 48 -0.12 -3.25 17.59
N VAL A 49 -0.54 -3.52 16.36
CA VAL A 49 -1.79 -4.25 16.09
C VAL A 49 -1.66 -5.75 16.34
N LYS A 50 -0.45 -6.32 16.26
CA LYS A 50 -0.19 -7.76 16.41
C LYS A 50 -0.71 -8.34 17.72
N GLY A 51 -1.55 -9.38 17.65
CA GLY A 51 -2.12 -10.05 18.81
C GLY A 51 -3.17 -9.19 19.54
N SER A 52 -3.74 -8.21 18.84
CA SER A 52 -4.72 -7.28 19.37
C SER A 52 -5.88 -7.12 18.39
N VAL A 53 -7.02 -6.65 18.89
CA VAL A 53 -8.18 -6.29 18.06
C VAL A 53 -8.13 -4.84 17.56
N ARG A 54 -6.97 -4.18 17.67
CA ARG A 54 -6.81 -2.79 17.23
C ARG A 54 -6.66 -2.73 15.72
N GLN A 55 -7.16 -1.64 15.17
CA GLN A 55 -6.94 -1.27 13.78
C GLN A 55 -6.14 0.01 13.74
N TRP A 56 -5.25 0.09 12.75
CA TRP A 56 -4.48 1.28 12.45
C TRP A 56 -4.84 1.78 11.05
N GLN A 57 -4.81 3.09 10.87
CA GLN A 57 -5.11 3.72 9.60
C GLN A 57 -4.16 4.87 9.34
N ARG A 58 -3.74 5.00 8.08
CA ARG A 58 -3.01 6.15 7.56
C ARG A 58 -3.65 6.66 6.28
N ILE A 59 -4.28 7.82 6.40
CA ILE A 59 -4.79 8.58 5.25
C ILE A 59 -3.60 9.26 4.58
N GLY A 60 -3.31 8.86 3.35
CA GLY A 60 -2.33 9.47 2.47
C GLY A 60 -2.95 10.50 1.53
N LYS A 61 -2.18 10.92 0.53
CA LYS A 61 -2.59 11.91 -0.47
C LYS A 61 -3.55 11.29 -1.49
N GLU A 62 -3.12 10.23 -2.16
CA GLU A 62 -3.88 9.51 -3.19
C GLU A 62 -4.44 8.18 -2.66
N TYR A 63 -3.76 7.54 -1.71
CA TYR A 63 -4.16 6.25 -1.14
C TYR A 63 -4.24 6.28 0.38
N THR A 64 -5.17 5.52 0.93
CA THR A 64 -5.25 5.25 2.37
C THR A 64 -4.87 3.80 2.65
N LEU A 65 -4.13 3.58 3.73
CA LEU A 65 -3.77 2.26 4.24
C LEU A 65 -4.53 1.98 5.53
N TRP A 66 -5.13 0.80 5.63
CA TRP A 66 -5.68 0.22 6.85
C TRP A 66 -4.95 -1.07 7.17
N MET A 67 -4.77 -1.34 8.46
CA MET A 67 -4.08 -2.52 8.93
C MET A 67 -4.72 -3.01 10.24
N ASP A 68 -4.93 -4.31 10.34
CA ASP A 68 -5.16 -5.02 11.59
C ASP A 68 -4.09 -6.11 11.80
N GLU A 69 -4.35 -7.10 12.66
CA GLU A 69 -3.36 -8.13 12.93
C GLU A 69 -3.15 -9.14 11.79
N GLU A 70 -4.11 -9.27 10.87
CA GLU A 70 -4.10 -10.26 9.79
C GLU A 70 -3.89 -9.62 8.41
N GLU A 71 -4.56 -8.50 8.13
CA GLU A 71 -4.71 -7.95 6.79
C GLU A 71 -4.31 -6.48 6.68
N VAL A 72 -3.79 -6.12 5.50
CA VAL A 72 -3.59 -4.76 5.02
C VAL A 72 -4.55 -4.50 3.87
N MET A 73 -5.31 -3.41 3.95
CA MET A 73 -6.12 -2.89 2.86
C MET A 73 -5.53 -1.57 2.37
N ILE A 74 -5.35 -1.42 1.06
CA ILE A 74 -4.95 -0.17 0.42
C ILE A 74 -6.06 0.24 -0.54
N ARG A 75 -6.53 1.48 -0.42
CA ARG A 75 -7.63 2.01 -1.23
C ARG A 75 -7.30 3.39 -1.76
N ALA A 76 -7.59 3.64 -3.04
CA ALA A 76 -7.58 4.97 -3.62
C ALA A 76 -8.58 5.88 -2.89
N ASN A 77 -8.17 7.11 -2.58
CA ASN A 77 -9.01 8.09 -1.89
C ASN A 77 -10.16 8.58 -2.78
N GLN A 78 -9.99 8.57 -4.10
CA GLN A 78 -11.03 8.95 -5.05
C GLN A 78 -12.26 8.03 -4.94
N LEU A 79 -12.06 6.73 -4.68
CA LEU A 79 -13.15 5.78 -4.44
C LEU A 79 -14.02 6.16 -3.24
N ALA A 80 -13.45 6.84 -2.23
CA ALA A 80 -14.20 7.31 -1.07
C ALA A 80 -15.09 8.53 -1.37
N LEU A 81 -14.78 9.29 -2.42
CA LEU A 81 -15.53 10.48 -2.82
C LEU A 81 -16.76 10.13 -3.68
N GLU A 82 -16.77 8.97 -4.33
CA GLU A 82 -17.85 8.50 -5.19
C GLU A 82 -19.03 7.88 -4.40
N ASP A 83 -18.81 7.49 -3.14
CA ASP A 83 -19.83 6.87 -2.26
C ASP A 83 -20.92 7.86 -1.81
N ASP A 84 -20.69 9.19 -1.90
CA ASP A 84 -21.63 10.23 -1.47
C ASP A 84 -22.77 10.50 -2.49
N GLY A 85 -22.87 9.74 -3.59
CA GLY A 85 -23.88 9.98 -4.63
C GLY A 85 -24.11 8.82 -5.61
N MET A 86 -24.82 7.77 -5.17
CA MET A 86 -25.58 6.78 -5.95
C MET A 86 -25.05 6.37 -7.35
N GLU A 87 -24.63 5.11 -7.49
CA GLU A 87 -25.16 4.18 -8.51
C GLU A 87 -24.92 2.71 -8.10
N GLU A 88 -25.98 2.02 -7.65
CA GLU A 88 -25.99 0.57 -7.41
C GLU A 88 -25.75 -0.18 -8.73
N GLY A 89 -24.52 -0.64 -8.99
CA GLY A 89 -24.28 -1.66 -10.03
C GLY A 89 -22.98 -1.60 -10.82
N MET A 90 -22.06 -0.68 -10.56
CA MET A 90 -20.75 -0.65 -11.22
C MET A 90 -19.66 -1.16 -10.26
N ASN A 91 -18.92 -2.18 -10.67
CA ASN A 91 -17.70 -2.60 -9.97
C ASN A 91 -16.63 -1.52 -10.18
N TYR A 92 -16.58 -0.52 -9.29
CA TYR A 92 -15.52 0.51 -9.28
C TYR A 92 -14.18 -0.02 -8.73
N TYR A 93 -14.15 -1.28 -8.28
CA TYR A 93 -12.94 -1.94 -7.83
C TYR A 93 -12.18 -2.46 -9.04
N ASP A 94 -11.44 -1.58 -9.72
CA ASP A 94 -10.32 -2.03 -10.52
C ASP A 94 -9.13 -2.36 -9.62
N GLU A 95 -8.21 -3.17 -10.14
CA GLU A 95 -7.05 -3.68 -9.39
C GLU A 95 -6.13 -2.53 -8.92
N GLU A 96 -6.19 -1.37 -9.58
CA GLU A 96 -5.44 -0.15 -9.22
C GLU A 96 -6.05 0.59 -8.03
N SER A 97 -7.36 0.47 -7.78
CA SER A 97 -8.09 1.25 -6.78
C SER A 97 -8.18 0.59 -5.41
N LEU A 98 -8.09 -0.74 -5.32
CA LEU A 98 -8.24 -1.49 -4.08
C LEU A 98 -7.41 -2.77 -4.09
N SER A 99 -6.62 -2.99 -3.04
CA SER A 99 -5.90 -4.26 -2.82
C SER A 99 -5.97 -4.70 -1.36
N PHE A 100 -5.94 -6.01 -1.16
CA PHE A 100 -5.84 -6.66 0.14
C PHE A 100 -4.65 -7.60 0.14
N CYS A 101 -3.90 -7.65 1.24
CA CYS A 101 -2.83 -8.62 1.41
C CYS A 101 -2.57 -8.90 2.89
N GLY A 102 -1.95 -10.04 3.19
CA GLY A 102 -1.54 -10.34 4.55
C GLY A 102 -0.48 -9.36 5.06
N VAL A 103 -0.51 -9.03 6.35
CA VAL A 103 0.47 -8.14 6.98
C VAL A 103 1.90 -8.63 6.76
N GLU A 104 2.15 -9.93 6.86
CA GLU A 104 3.48 -10.52 6.68
C GLU A 104 4.01 -10.34 5.25
N ASP A 105 3.16 -10.55 4.24
CA ASP A 105 3.51 -10.33 2.84
C ASP A 105 3.84 -8.85 2.58
N PHE A 106 3.06 -7.94 3.16
CA PHE A 106 3.27 -6.50 3.01
C PHE A 106 4.59 -6.05 3.63
N LEU A 107 4.90 -6.51 4.85
CA LEU A 107 6.20 -6.24 5.50
C LEU A 107 7.38 -6.84 4.72
N ALA A 108 7.20 -7.99 4.07
CA ALA A 108 8.23 -8.57 3.21
C ALA A 108 8.52 -7.68 1.98
N VAL A 109 7.50 -7.07 1.37
CA VAL A 109 7.67 -6.09 0.28
C VAL A 109 8.39 -4.84 0.78
N ILE A 110 8.01 -4.29 1.94
CA ILE A 110 8.69 -3.13 2.55
C ILE A 110 10.18 -3.41 2.74
N THR A 111 10.50 -4.59 3.27
CA THR A 111 11.88 -5.04 3.47
C THR A 111 12.64 -5.13 2.14
N ALA A 112 12.03 -5.74 1.13
CA ALA A 112 12.63 -5.88 -0.20
C ALA A 112 12.83 -4.53 -0.89
N TYR A 113 11.87 -3.60 -0.76
CA TYR A 113 11.96 -2.24 -1.29
C TYR A 113 13.12 -1.47 -0.65
N ARG A 114 13.27 -1.53 0.68
CA ARG A 114 14.40 -0.92 1.39
C ARG A 114 15.75 -1.51 0.96
N ALA A 115 15.82 -2.83 0.76
CA ALA A 115 17.03 -3.48 0.25
C ALA A 115 17.40 -2.97 -1.16
N PHE A 116 16.41 -2.89 -2.05
CA PHE A 116 16.58 -2.38 -3.40
C PHE A 116 17.06 -0.92 -3.41
N LEU A 117 16.53 -0.06 -2.53
CA LEU A 117 17.01 1.32 -2.39
C LEU A 117 18.49 1.39 -2.03
N GLN A 118 18.96 0.48 -1.16
CA GLN A 118 20.36 0.37 -0.74
C GLN A 118 21.27 -0.30 -1.78
N GLY A 119 20.73 -0.75 -2.91
CA GLY A 119 21.47 -1.48 -3.96
C GLY A 119 21.86 -2.90 -3.55
N ARG A 120 21.06 -3.54 -2.70
CA ARG A 120 21.23 -4.92 -2.24
C ARG A 120 20.24 -5.85 -2.92
#